data_AF-A0A1Q9RSN2-F1
#
_entry.id   AF-A0A1Q9RSN2-F1
#
_cell.length_a   1.000
_cell.length_b   1.000
_cell.length_c   1.000
_cell.angle_alpha   90.00
_cell.angle_beta   90.00
_cell.angle_gamma   90.00
#
_symmetry.space_group_name_H-M   'P 1'
#
loop_
_entity.id
_entity.type
_entity.pdbx_description
1 polymer ?
#
loop_
_entity_poly.entity_id
_entity_poly.type
_entity_poly.pdbx_seq_one_letter_code
_entity_poly.pdbx_strand_id
1 'polypeptide(L)'
;MIPLPSTVIDDLVGIDEAQIAQLAPGRFEVRVVPGRGFDADANRAHVLRNIERLVGPGQDVTIRLMDRIPRSAAGKLRTAVVLPGGMPDGAGTLIR
;
A
#
# COMPACT_ATOMS: atom_id res chain seq x y z
N MET A 1 -13.30 7.66 12.32
CA MET A 1 -12.42 7.25 11.21
C MET A 1 -11.01 7.26 11.76
N ILE A 2 -10.40 6.08 11.97
CA ILE A 2 -9.00 6.02 12.39
C ILE A 2 -8.17 6.48 11.17
N PRO A 3 -7.27 7.46 11.32
CA PRO A 3 -6.44 7.90 10.19
C PRO A 3 -5.59 6.72 9.71
N LEU A 4 -5.58 6.49 8.39
CA LEU A 4 -4.75 5.48 7.75
C LEU A 4 -3.28 5.79 8.07
N PRO A 5 -2.59 4.97 8.87
CA PRO A 5 -1.24 5.31 9.24
C PRO A 5 -0.32 4.93 8.08
N SER A 6 0.41 5.91 7.54
CA SER A 6 1.47 5.63 6.55
C SER A 6 2.55 4.71 7.11
N THR A 7 2.62 4.56 8.45
CA THR A 7 3.55 3.64 9.10
C THR A 7 3.33 2.17 8.76
N VAL A 8 2.22 1.82 8.09
CA VAL A 8 2.05 0.47 7.52
C VAL A 8 3.15 0.13 6.51
N ILE A 9 3.63 1.12 5.78
CA ILE A 9 4.60 0.97 4.69
C ILE A 9 6.01 1.47 5.07
N ASP A 10 6.26 1.70 6.36
CA ASP A 10 7.59 2.01 6.86
C ASP A 10 8.48 0.74 6.87
N ASP A 11 9.79 0.94 6.79
CA ASP A 11 10.81 -0.12 6.88
C ASP A 11 10.66 -1.27 5.86
N LEU A 12 9.98 -1.02 4.75
CA LEU A 12 9.96 -1.93 3.62
C LEU A 12 11.29 -1.85 2.85
N VAL A 13 11.79 -3.01 2.43
CA VAL A 13 13.14 -3.15 1.87
C VAL A 13 13.10 -3.23 0.35
N GLY A 14 14.02 -2.51 -0.31
CA GLY A 14 14.15 -2.54 -1.75
C GLY A 14 12.94 -1.96 -2.47
N ILE A 15 12.33 -0.90 -1.91
CA ILE A 15 11.18 -0.20 -2.49
C ILE A 15 11.59 1.22 -2.87
N ASP A 16 11.32 1.60 -4.11
CA ASP A 16 11.55 2.97 -4.59
C ASP A 16 10.39 3.90 -4.22
N GLU A 17 9.14 3.38 -4.24
CA GLU A 17 7.94 4.11 -3.85
C GLU A 17 6.92 3.21 -3.16
N ALA A 18 6.25 3.73 -2.13
CA ALA A 18 5.14 3.05 -1.46
C ALA A 18 3.95 3.98 -1.21
N GLN A 19 2.75 3.41 -1.29
CA GLN A 19 1.50 4.08 -0.92
C GLN A 19 0.53 3.05 -0.35
N ILE A 20 -0.18 3.41 0.71
CA ILE A 20 -1.35 2.67 1.17
C ILE A 20 -2.63 3.43 0.79
N ALA A 21 -3.55 2.72 0.16
CA ALA A 21 -4.86 3.21 -0.23
C ALA A 21 -5.95 2.48 0.55
N GLN A 22 -6.83 3.23 1.22
CA GLN A 22 -8.06 2.68 1.76
C GLN A 22 -9.15 2.74 0.70
N LEU A 23 -9.61 1.57 0.25
CA LEU A 23 -10.62 1.44 -0.80
C LEU A 23 -12.05 1.39 -0.22
N ALA A 24 -12.19 0.84 0.99
CA ALA A 24 -13.41 0.77 1.78
C ALA A 24 -13.05 0.55 3.27
N PRO A 25 -14.00 0.68 4.22
CA PRO A 25 -13.77 0.21 5.58
C PRO A 25 -13.33 -1.27 5.57
N GLY A 26 -12.18 -1.56 6.17
CA GLY A 26 -11.65 -2.93 6.20
C GLY A 26 -10.90 -3.38 4.95
N ARG A 27 -10.82 -2.57 3.88
CA ARG A 27 -10.16 -2.93 2.62
C ARG A 27 -9.04 -1.95 2.27
N PHE A 28 -7.82 -2.48 2.17
CA PHE A 28 -6.62 -1.73 1.87
C PHE A 28 -5.88 -2.31 0.67
N GLU A 29 -5.30 -1.42 -0.13
CA GLU A 29 -4.36 -1.77 -1.18
C GLU A 29 -3.02 -1.08 -0.90
N VAL A 30 -1.96 -1.86 -0.77
CA VAL A 30 -0.59 -1.35 -0.68
C VAL A 30 0.04 -1.41 -2.05
N ARG A 31 0.46 -0.26 -2.54
CA ARG A 31 1.10 -0.07 -3.84
C ARG A 31 2.58 0.10 -3.64
N VAL A 32 3.35 -0.64 -4.44
CA VAL A 32 4.80 -0.70 -4.33
C VAL A 32 5.42 -0.57 -5.71
N VAL A 33 6.40 0.32 -5.84
CA VAL A 33 7.35 0.32 -6.96
C VAL A 33 8.61 -0.41 -6.50
N PRO A 34 8.89 -1.62 -7.01
CA PRO A 34 10.04 -2.40 -6.56
C PRO A 34 11.34 -1.77 -7.04
N GLY A 35 12.28 -1.60 -6.13
CA GLY A 35 13.63 -1.13 -6.38
C GLY A 35 14.66 -2.27 -6.32
N ARG A 36 15.94 -1.90 -6.20
CA ARG A 36 17.02 -2.88 -6.07
C ARG A 36 16.90 -3.64 -4.74
N GLY A 37 16.93 -4.96 -4.80
CA GLY A 37 16.84 -5.83 -3.61
C GLY A 37 15.41 -6.02 -3.10
N PHE A 38 14.40 -5.71 -3.93
CA PHE A 38 13.01 -5.98 -3.62
C PHE A 38 12.76 -7.48 -3.38
N ASP A 39 12.14 -7.79 -2.25
CA ASP A 39 11.64 -9.11 -1.91
C ASP A 39 10.12 -9.03 -1.71
N ALA A 40 9.37 -9.66 -2.61
CA ALA A 40 7.91 -9.61 -2.62
C ALA A 40 7.31 -10.29 -1.38
N ASP A 41 7.83 -11.45 -0.99
CA ASP A 41 7.27 -12.26 0.10
C ASP A 41 7.59 -11.64 1.46
N ALA A 42 8.83 -11.16 1.65
CA ALA A 42 9.25 -10.50 2.87
C ALA A 42 8.45 -9.20 3.11
N ASN A 43 8.33 -8.36 2.07
CA ASN A 43 7.55 -7.13 2.17
C ASN A 43 6.05 -7.42 2.36
N ARG A 44 5.52 -8.46 1.72
CA ARG A 44 4.12 -8.88 1.94
C ARG A 44 3.87 -9.28 3.39
N ALA A 45 4.73 -10.13 3.94
CA ALA A 45 4.62 -10.54 5.34
C ALA A 45 4.75 -9.35 6.30
N HIS A 46 5.61 -8.37 5.98
CA HIS A 46 5.77 -7.15 6.77
C HIS A 46 4.50 -6.29 6.74
N VAL A 47 3.96 -5.98 5.57
CA VAL A 47 2.74 -5.18 5.42
C VAL A 47 1.57 -5.80 6.19
N LEU A 48 1.38 -7.11 6.08
CA LEU A 48 0.30 -7.81 6.80
C LEU A 48 0.45 -7.69 8.31
N ARG A 49 1.66 -7.89 8.85
CA ARG A 49 1.94 -7.69 10.29
C ARG A 49 1.65 -6.27 10.74
N ASN A 50 2.03 -5.26 9.94
CA ASN A 50 1.80 -3.87 10.29
C ASN A 50 0.30 -3.53 10.30
N ILE A 51 -0.47 -4.00 9.33
CA ILE A 51 -1.92 -3.78 9.29
C ILE A 51 -2.60 -4.47 10.47
N GLU A 52 -2.25 -5.72 10.75
CA GLU A 52 -2.81 -6.44 11.89
C GLU A 52 -2.54 -5.71 13.22
N ARG A 53 -1.32 -5.20 13.41
CA ARG A 53 -0.92 -4.47 14.62
C ARG A 53 -1.56 -3.07 14.75
N LEU A 54 -1.66 -2.34 13.65
CA LEU A 54 -2.04 -0.91 13.66
C LEU A 54 -3.54 -0.68 13.43
N VAL A 55 -4.18 -1.55 12.66
CA VAL A 55 -5.60 -1.44 12.28
C VAL A 55 -6.43 -2.50 12.99
N GLY A 56 -5.88 -3.71 13.11
CA GLY A 56 -6.54 -4.87 13.70
C GLY A 56 -6.62 -6.05 12.74
N PRO A 57 -6.99 -7.23 13.23
CA PRO A 57 -7.10 -8.43 12.40
C PRO A 57 -8.27 -8.36 11.41
N GLY A 58 -8.29 -9.27 10.42
CA GLY A 58 -9.43 -9.46 9.52
C GLY A 58 -9.59 -8.42 8.40
N GLN A 59 -8.56 -7.61 8.14
CA GLN A 59 -8.58 -6.66 7.04
C GLN A 59 -8.32 -7.36 5.70
N ASP A 60 -9.01 -6.94 4.65
CA ASP A 60 -8.75 -7.35 3.26
C ASP A 60 -7.61 -6.49 2.72
N VAL A 61 -6.43 -7.08 2.59
CA VAL A 61 -5.21 -6.40 2.17
C VAL A 61 -4.71 -7.00 0.87
N THR A 62 -4.55 -6.14 -0.13
CA THR A 62 -3.89 -6.49 -1.39
C THR A 62 -2.57 -5.74 -1.52
N ILE A 63 -1.60 -6.36 -2.18
CA ILE A 63 -0.36 -5.69 -2.57
C ILE A 63 -0.27 -5.65 -4.08
N ARG A 64 -0.07 -4.45 -4.63
CA ARG A 64 0.02 -4.19 -6.06
C ARG A 64 1.41 -3.66 -6.39
N LEU A 65 2.11 -4.37 -7.27
CA LEU A 65 3.33 -3.89 -7.89
C LEU A 65 2.97 -2.91 -9.01
N MET A 66 3.62 -1.76 -9.02
CA MET A 66 3.39 -0.69 -9.99
C MET A 66 4.72 -0.28 -10.63
N ASP A 67 4.66 0.20 -11.87
CA ASP A 67 5.82 0.85 -12.49
C ASP A 67 6.04 2.26 -11.91
N ARG A 68 4.95 2.93 -11.49
CA ARG A 68 4.96 4.25 -10.84
C ARG A 68 3.67 4.49 -10.07
N ILE A 69 3.76 5.10 -8.89
CA ILE A 69 2.56 5.49 -8.12
C ILE A 69 2.04 6.86 -8.58
N PRO A 70 0.73 6.97 -8.93
CA PRO A 70 0.12 8.24 -9.29
C PRO A 70 0.38 9.34 -8.26
N ARG A 71 0.74 10.51 -8.76
CA ARG A 71 1.01 11.71 -7.94
C ARG A 71 -0.24 12.57 -7.82
N SER A 72 -0.30 13.39 -6.78
CA SER A 72 -1.30 14.45 -6.67
C SER A 72 -1.14 15.49 -7.79
N ALA A 73 -2.14 16.36 -7.99
CA ALA A 73 -2.08 17.46 -8.96
C ALA A 73 -0.85 18.39 -8.77
N ALA A 74 -0.31 18.46 -7.55
CA ALA A 74 0.90 19.21 -7.23
C ALA A 74 2.20 18.41 -7.42
N GLY A 75 2.14 17.21 -8.02
CA GLY A 75 3.30 16.34 -8.30
C GLY A 75 3.82 15.52 -7.10
N LYS A 76 3.27 15.73 -5.89
CA LYS A 76 3.71 15.02 -4.68
C LYS A 76 3.11 13.62 -4.57
N LEU A 77 3.92 12.66 -4.10
CA LEU A 77 3.44 11.34 -3.68
C LEU A 77 2.70 11.50 -2.35
N ARG A 78 1.50 10.95 -2.28
CA ARG A 78 0.79 10.78 -1.00
C ARG A 78 1.00 9.35 -0.55
N THR A 79 1.65 9.17 0.59
CA THR A 79 1.94 7.83 1.14
C THR A 79 0.70 7.15 1.71
N ALA A 80 -0.31 7.91 2.10
CA ALA A 80 -1.62 7.41 2.53
C ALA A 80 -2.75 8.16 1.80
N VAL A 81 -3.70 7.42 1.23
CA VAL A 81 -4.86 7.97 0.52
C VAL A 81 -6.14 7.21 0.86
N VAL A 82 -7.28 7.90 0.80
CA VAL A 82 -8.62 7.29 0.88
C VAL A 82 -9.25 7.43 -0.50
N LEU A 83 -9.56 6.31 -1.14
CA LEU A 83 -10.14 6.24 -2.48
C LEU A 83 -11.56 5.70 -2.39
N PRO A 84 -12.59 6.58 -2.30
CA PRO A 84 -13.97 6.14 -2.29
C PRO A 84 -14.35 5.54 -3.65
N GLY A 85 -14.94 4.34 -3.64
CA GLY A 85 -15.43 3.67 -4.85
C GLY A 85 -14.83 2.29 -5.12
N GLY A 86 -13.89 1.82 -4.28
CA GLY A 86 -13.44 0.42 -4.29
C GLY A 86 -12.56 -0.01 -5.47
N MET A 87 -12.43 0.82 -6.51
CA MET A 87 -11.62 0.51 -7.68
C MET A 87 -10.20 1.06 -7.53
N PRO A 88 -9.17 0.24 -7.77
CA PRO A 88 -7.80 0.71 -7.89
C PRO A 88 -7.70 1.62 -9.13
N ASP A 89 -7.15 2.82 -8.95
CA ASP A 89 -6.96 3.86 -9.96
C ASP A 89 -5.68 3.68 -10.81
N GLY A 90 -5.09 2.47 -10.83
CA GLY A 90 -3.82 2.22 -11.53
C GLY A 90 -3.64 0.80 -12.05
N ALA A 91 -2.95 0.70 -13.20
CA ALA A 91 -2.43 -0.56 -13.73
C ALA A 91 -1.26 -1.05 -12.86
N GLY A 92 -1.26 -2.33 -12.51
CA GLY A 92 -0.21 -2.95 -11.71
C GLY A 92 -0.51 -4.41 -11.43
N THR A 93 0.53 -5.21 -11.18
CA THR A 93 0.43 -6.65 -10.95
C THR A 93 0.04 -6.92 -9.50
N LEU A 94 -1.08 -7.62 -9.30
CA LEU A 94 -1.49 -8.08 -7.98
C LEU A 94 -0.61 -9.25 -7.56
N ILE A 95 0.04 -9.13 -6.41
CA ILE A 95 0.69 -10.27 -5.77
C ILE A 95 -0.20 -10.74 -4.62
N ARG A 96 -0.63 -12.00 -4.67
CA ARG A 96 -1.53 -12.60 -3.68
C ARG A 96 -0.77 -13.34 -2.62
#